data_AF-A0A168XYU7-F1
#
_entry.id   AF-A0A168XYU7-F1
#
_cell.length_a   1.000
_cell.length_b   1.000
_cell.length_c   1.000
_cell.angle_alpha   90.00
_cell.angle_beta   90.00
_cell.angle_gamma   90.00
#
_symmetry.space_group_name_H-M   'P 1'
#
loop_
_entity.id
_entity.type
_entity.pdbx_description
1 polymer ?
#
loop_
_entity_poly.entity_id
_entity_poly.type
_entity_poly.pdbx_seq_one_letter_code
_entity_poly.pdbx_strand_id
1 'polypeptide(L)'
;MTIQPLPPQQPPAALHAVMPAELPADAYGRRMIEALRAAGAGMTVHALPGPYPQVDPSAILAADIALARLPDGARVLLDGNALFNLAASLPADDRRLRFVALVDRLHWADPALTADEAAVHRNLEQGALSLMRRIVVPDEETAAAVEALGVQPDRVLRAAADGGGAVLMTVLAAL
;
A
#
# COMPACT_ATOMS: atom_id res chain seq x y z
N MET A 1 -25.95 -38.74 17.74
CA MET A 1 -24.93 -38.02 16.95
C MET A 1 -25.23 -36.53 17.09
N THR A 2 -24.47 -35.84 17.92
CA THR A 2 -24.65 -34.39 18.13
C THR A 2 -23.77 -33.69 17.12
N ILE A 3 -24.39 -33.05 16.12
CA ILE A 3 -23.68 -32.24 15.13
C ILE A 3 -23.20 -30.98 15.85
N GLN A 4 -21.90 -30.87 16.07
CA GLN A 4 -21.29 -29.67 16.63
C GLN A 4 -21.48 -28.53 15.59
N PRO A 5 -21.96 -27.34 15.99
CA PRO A 5 -22.08 -26.22 15.07
C PRO A 5 -20.69 -25.92 14.50
N LEU A 6 -20.61 -25.77 13.17
CA LEU A 6 -19.41 -25.26 12.53
C LEU A 6 -19.05 -23.92 13.20
N PRO A 7 -17.80 -23.68 13.63
CA PRO A 7 -17.40 -22.37 14.14
C PRO A 7 -17.82 -21.29 13.12
N PRO A 8 -18.19 -20.08 13.58
CA PRO A 8 -18.55 -19.01 12.66
C PRO A 8 -17.42 -18.87 11.64
N GLN A 9 -17.77 -19.00 10.36
CA GLN A 9 -16.86 -18.72 9.26
C GLN A 9 -16.33 -17.32 9.51
N GLN A 10 -15.03 -17.20 9.85
CA GLN A 10 -14.42 -15.89 9.97
C GLN A 10 -14.70 -15.15 8.66
N PRO A 11 -15.26 -13.94 8.70
CA PRO A 11 -15.40 -13.16 7.48
C PRO A 11 -14.02 -13.12 6.81
N PRO A 12 -13.96 -13.21 5.47
CA PRO A 12 -12.67 -13.17 4.76
C PRO A 12 -11.87 -11.99 5.30
N ALA A 13 -10.63 -12.25 5.73
CA ALA A 13 -9.80 -11.26 6.42
C ALA A 13 -9.83 -9.95 5.63
N ALA A 14 -10.48 -8.92 6.20
CA ALA A 14 -10.75 -7.69 5.50
C ALA A 14 -9.43 -7.00 5.13
N LEU A 15 -9.35 -6.51 3.89
CA LEU A 15 -8.23 -5.68 3.46
C LEU A 15 -8.36 -4.31 4.12
N HIS A 16 -7.24 -3.74 4.55
CA HIS A 16 -7.18 -2.37 5.02
C HIS A 16 -6.37 -1.55 4.03
N ALA A 17 -6.99 -0.58 3.38
CA ALA A 17 -6.27 0.34 2.52
C ALA A 17 -5.97 1.63 3.28
N VAL A 18 -4.74 2.13 3.19
CA VAL A 18 -4.32 3.42 3.75
C VAL A 18 -3.84 4.29 2.59
N MET A 19 -4.53 5.41 2.35
CA MET A 19 -4.29 6.25 1.19
C MET A 19 -4.66 7.71 1.45
N PRO A 20 -4.07 8.69 0.75
CA PRO A 20 -4.48 10.08 0.89
C PRO A 20 -5.96 10.28 0.54
N ALA A 21 -6.65 11.15 1.28
CA ALA A 21 -8.07 11.43 1.08
C ALA A 21 -8.36 12.10 -0.27
N GLU A 22 -7.44 12.95 -0.75
CA GLU A 22 -7.61 13.79 -1.93
C GLU A 22 -6.88 13.25 -3.16
N LEU A 23 -6.85 11.92 -3.34
CA LEU A 23 -6.27 11.32 -4.55
C LEU A 23 -7.13 11.61 -5.80
N PRO A 24 -6.48 11.96 -6.93
CA PRO A 24 -7.14 12.04 -8.23
C PRO A 24 -7.90 10.77 -8.59
N ALA A 25 -8.98 10.90 -9.36
CA ALA A 25 -9.84 9.76 -9.74
C ALA A 25 -9.09 8.70 -10.58
N ASP A 26 -8.09 9.14 -11.35
CA ASP A 26 -7.25 8.31 -12.20
C ASP A 26 -6.02 7.73 -11.47
N ALA A 27 -5.79 8.11 -10.21
CA ALA A 27 -4.68 7.58 -9.41
C ALA A 27 -4.76 6.05 -9.31
N TYR A 28 -3.62 5.39 -9.52
CA TYR A 28 -3.53 3.93 -9.60
C TYR A 28 -4.10 3.25 -8.36
N GLY A 29 -3.72 3.71 -7.17
CA GLY A 29 -4.22 3.14 -5.92
C GLY A 29 -5.75 3.25 -5.81
N ARG A 30 -6.32 4.42 -6.13
CA ARG A 30 -7.78 4.60 -6.13
C ARG A 30 -8.48 3.64 -7.10
N ARG A 31 -7.99 3.53 -8.34
CA ARG A 31 -8.55 2.61 -9.34
C ARG A 31 -8.41 1.14 -8.92
N MET A 32 -7.29 0.76 -8.31
CA MET A 32 -7.08 -0.61 -7.81
C MET A 32 -8.05 -0.95 -6.67
N ILE A 33 -8.27 -0.01 -5.75
CA ILE A 33 -9.25 -0.14 -4.66
C ILE A 33 -10.67 -0.32 -5.22
N GLU A 34 -11.04 0.43 -6.25
CA GLU A 34 -12.32 0.30 -6.94
C GLU A 34 -12.44 -1.07 -7.64
N ALA A 35 -11.39 -1.52 -8.33
CA ALA A 35 -11.36 -2.83 -8.98
C ALA A 35 -11.47 -3.99 -7.98
N LEU A 36 -10.78 -3.91 -6.83
CA LEU A 36 -10.88 -4.87 -5.73
C LEU A 36 -12.29 -4.94 -5.15
N ARG A 37 -12.94 -3.79 -4.93
CA ARG A 37 -14.34 -3.73 -4.48
C ARG A 37 -15.29 -4.34 -5.50
N ALA A 38 -15.11 -4.05 -6.79
CA ALA A 38 -15.92 -4.62 -7.86
C ALA A 38 -15.74 -6.15 -7.96
N ALA A 39 -14.56 -6.67 -7.62
CA ALA A 39 -14.27 -8.11 -7.51
C ALA A 39 -14.83 -8.76 -6.23
N GLY A 40 -15.51 -8.01 -5.36
CA GLY A 40 -16.13 -8.53 -4.14
C GLY A 40 -15.19 -8.62 -2.93
N ALA A 41 -14.01 -7.99 -2.98
CA ALA A 41 -13.10 -7.97 -1.85
C ALA A 41 -13.69 -7.16 -0.67
N GLY A 42 -13.76 -7.77 0.51
CA GLY A 42 -14.11 -7.06 1.75
C GLY A 42 -12.98 -6.12 2.17
N MET A 43 -13.25 -4.82 2.25
CA MET A 43 -12.21 -3.83 2.50
C MET A 43 -12.67 -2.62 3.32
N THR A 44 -11.79 -2.12 4.17
CA THR A 44 -11.90 -0.85 4.88
C THR A 44 -10.85 0.13 4.33
N VAL A 45 -11.26 1.36 4.01
CA VAL A 45 -10.34 2.42 3.58
C VAL A 45 -10.14 3.41 4.72
N HIS A 46 -8.88 3.62 5.08
CA HIS A 46 -8.42 4.63 6.03
C HIS A 46 -7.85 5.80 5.21
N ALA A 47 -8.67 6.83 5.04
CA ALA A 47 -8.29 8.03 4.31
C ALA A 47 -7.42 8.93 5.20
N LEU A 48 -6.21 9.24 4.72
CA LEU A 48 -5.29 10.16 5.41
C LEU A 48 -5.67 11.61 5.06
N PRO A 49 -5.90 12.47 6.07
CA PRO A 49 -6.20 13.88 5.84
C PRO A 49 -4.96 14.63 5.35
N GLY A 50 -5.15 15.90 4.98
CA GLY A 50 -4.07 16.77 4.55
C GLY A 50 -3.85 16.76 3.04
N PRO A 51 -3.08 17.74 2.54
CA PRO A 51 -2.82 17.87 1.12
C PRO A 51 -1.89 16.76 0.63
N TYR A 52 -2.24 16.15 -0.50
CA TYR A 52 -1.37 15.27 -1.27
C TYR A 52 -0.78 16.06 -2.45
N PRO A 53 0.52 15.91 -2.80
CA PRO A 53 1.55 14.98 -2.30
C PRO A 53 2.39 15.46 -1.11
N GLN A 54 1.99 16.54 -0.44
CA GLN A 54 2.79 17.13 0.62
C GLN A 54 2.82 16.26 1.89
N VAL A 55 3.94 16.35 2.60
CA VAL A 55 4.03 15.79 3.96
C VAL A 55 3.17 16.64 4.89
N ASP A 56 2.32 15.98 5.68
CA ASP A 56 1.38 16.65 6.58
C ASP A 56 1.36 15.95 7.96
N PRO A 57 1.55 16.69 9.07
CA PRO A 57 1.52 16.11 10.42
C PRO A 57 0.21 15.42 10.79
N SER A 58 -0.93 15.87 10.25
CA SER A 58 -2.22 15.22 10.48
C SER A 58 -2.35 13.91 9.72
N ALA A 59 -1.76 13.82 8.51
CA ALA A 59 -1.64 12.58 7.75
C ALA A 59 -0.80 11.53 8.51
N ILE A 60 0.35 11.95 9.05
CA ILE A 60 1.25 11.09 9.84
C ILE A 60 0.52 10.56 11.08
N LEU A 61 -0.12 11.44 11.85
CA LEU A 61 -0.85 11.04 13.06
C LEU A 61 -2.04 10.12 12.74
N ALA A 62 -2.78 10.40 11.66
CA ALA A 62 -3.88 9.54 11.23
C ALA A 62 -3.39 8.16 10.80
N ALA A 63 -2.24 8.09 10.12
CA ALA A 63 -1.60 6.83 9.77
C ALA A 63 -1.19 6.02 11.00
N ASP A 64 -0.49 6.64 11.95
CA ASP A 64 -0.09 6.00 13.23
C ASP A 64 -1.31 5.39 13.94
N ILE A 65 -2.37 6.18 14.09
CA ILE A 65 -3.61 5.73 14.75
C ILE A 65 -4.26 4.58 13.97
N ALA A 66 -4.31 4.68 12.64
CA ALA A 66 -4.91 3.64 11.80
C ALA A 66 -4.16 2.32 11.93
N LEU A 67 -2.83 2.33 11.75
CA LEU A 67 -1.98 1.14 11.79
C LEU A 67 -1.99 0.47 13.18
N ALA A 68 -1.84 1.26 14.25
CA ALA A 68 -1.82 0.75 15.62
C ALA A 68 -3.11 0.04 16.05
N ARG A 69 -4.26 0.38 15.43
CA ARG A 69 -5.57 -0.22 15.74
C ARG A 69 -5.85 -1.51 14.98
N LEU A 70 -5.09 -1.81 13.93
CA LEU A 70 -5.29 -3.04 13.16
C LEU A 70 -4.88 -4.25 14.00
N PRO A 71 -5.52 -5.41 13.83
CA PRO A 71 -5.09 -6.63 14.51
C PRO A 71 -3.81 -7.20 13.89
N ASP A 72 -3.10 -8.03 14.64
CA ASP A 72 -1.91 -8.73 14.16
C ASP A 72 -2.22 -9.58 12.94
N GLY A 73 -1.31 -9.56 11.97
CA GLY A 73 -1.47 -10.23 10.69
C GLY A 73 -2.43 -9.54 9.72
N ALA A 74 -3.01 -8.39 10.07
CA ALA A 74 -3.86 -7.64 9.16
C ALA A 74 -3.13 -7.28 7.86
N ARG A 75 -3.87 -7.35 6.76
CA ARG A 75 -3.40 -7.11 5.39
C ARG A 75 -3.63 -5.67 5.04
N VAL A 76 -2.55 -4.95 4.76
CA VAL A 76 -2.59 -3.50 4.62
C VAL A 76 -2.04 -3.10 3.26
N LEU A 77 -2.92 -2.55 2.42
CA LEU A 77 -2.59 -1.91 1.15
C LEU A 77 -2.22 -0.46 1.42
N LEU A 78 -0.99 -0.07 1.13
CA LEU A 78 -0.50 1.29 1.27
C LEU A 78 -0.41 1.93 -0.11
N ASP A 79 -1.00 3.10 -0.28
CA ASP A 79 -0.78 3.89 -1.49
C ASP A 79 0.64 4.46 -1.48
N GLY A 80 1.38 4.31 -2.59
CA GLY A 80 2.75 4.80 -2.76
C GLY A 80 2.87 6.30 -2.50
N ASN A 81 1.80 7.03 -2.76
CA ASN A 81 1.68 8.46 -2.54
C ASN A 81 1.61 8.85 -1.05
N ALA A 82 1.30 7.90 -0.16
CA ALA A 82 1.32 8.11 1.28
C ALA A 82 2.68 7.76 1.92
N LEU A 83 3.64 7.18 1.18
CA LEU A 83 4.87 6.63 1.79
C LEU A 83 5.67 7.68 2.57
N PHE A 84 5.73 8.93 2.11
CA PHE A 84 6.40 10.01 2.83
C PHE A 84 5.75 10.34 4.17
N ASN A 85 4.42 10.25 4.26
CA ASN A 85 3.67 10.42 5.51
C ASN A 85 3.71 9.16 6.39
N LEU A 86 4.00 7.99 5.81
CA LEU A 86 4.02 6.71 6.49
C LEU A 86 5.40 6.29 6.98
N ALA A 87 6.49 6.82 6.39
CA ALA A 87 7.84 6.29 6.56
C ALA A 87 8.28 6.15 8.03
N ALA A 88 7.87 7.07 8.91
CA ALA A 88 8.15 7.02 10.34
C ALA A 88 7.26 6.03 11.11
N SER A 89 6.04 5.78 10.61
CA SER A 89 5.01 4.93 11.23
C SER A 89 5.24 3.44 10.96
N LEU A 90 5.68 3.10 9.75
CA LEU A 90 5.77 1.71 9.28
C LEU A 90 6.66 0.81 10.14
N PRO A 91 7.85 1.23 10.62
CA PRO A 91 8.73 0.37 11.40
C PRO A 91 8.14 -0.14 12.73
N ALA A 92 7.13 0.55 13.29
CA ALA A 92 6.50 0.12 14.54
C ALA A 92 5.64 -1.14 14.35
N ASP A 93 5.13 -1.35 13.13
CA ASP A 93 4.11 -2.35 12.83
C ASP A 93 4.53 -3.36 11.73
N ASP A 94 5.72 -3.22 11.12
CA ASP A 94 6.16 -4.01 9.96
C ASP A 94 6.18 -5.53 10.20
N ARG A 95 6.52 -5.95 11.41
CA ARG A 95 6.54 -7.38 11.79
C ARG A 95 5.13 -7.92 12.06
N ARG A 96 4.27 -7.05 12.57
CA ARG A 96 2.92 -7.36 13.05
C ARG A 96 1.93 -7.40 11.90
N LEU A 97 1.99 -6.41 11.01
CA LEU A 97 1.11 -6.25 9.86
C LEU A 97 1.70 -6.88 8.60
N ARG A 98 0.91 -6.91 7.53
CA ARG A 98 1.29 -7.45 6.22
C ARG A 98 1.16 -6.34 5.18
N PHE A 99 2.21 -5.54 5.06
CA PHE A 99 2.22 -4.39 4.16
C PHE A 99 2.41 -4.81 2.70
N VAL A 100 1.59 -4.23 1.83
CA VAL A 100 1.72 -4.28 0.37
C VAL A 100 1.58 -2.86 -0.16
N ALA A 101 2.54 -2.39 -0.95
CA ALA A 101 2.49 -1.05 -1.53
C ALA A 101 1.88 -1.07 -2.94
N LEU A 102 1.08 -0.07 -3.28
CA LEU A 102 0.61 0.24 -4.63
C LEU A 102 1.41 1.44 -5.15
N VAL A 103 2.38 1.21 -6.04
CA VAL A 103 3.31 2.25 -6.51
C VAL A 103 3.05 2.50 -7.98
N ASP A 104 2.54 3.69 -8.32
CA ASP A 104 2.45 4.15 -9.71
C ASP A 104 3.72 4.84 -10.18
N ARG A 105 4.38 5.58 -9.28
CA ARG A 105 5.63 6.29 -9.55
C ARG A 105 6.47 6.43 -8.29
N LEU A 106 7.76 6.67 -8.48
CA LEU A 106 8.69 7.06 -7.43
C LEU A 106 8.99 8.55 -7.52
N HIS A 107 8.93 9.23 -6.39
CA HIS A 107 9.04 10.69 -6.30
C HIS A 107 10.49 11.16 -6.35
N TRP A 108 11.48 10.30 -6.06
CA TRP A 108 12.90 10.65 -6.20
C TRP A 108 13.31 10.96 -7.65
N ALA A 109 12.57 10.44 -8.63
CA ALA A 109 12.83 10.64 -10.05
C ALA A 109 12.16 11.90 -10.62
N ASP A 110 11.55 12.74 -9.79
CA ASP A 110 10.93 13.98 -10.23
C ASP A 110 12.02 14.97 -10.75
N PRO A 111 11.95 15.39 -12.03
CA PRO A 111 12.95 16.25 -12.64
C PRO A 111 12.99 17.67 -12.05
N ALA A 112 11.98 18.07 -11.27
CA ALA A 112 11.95 19.36 -10.59
C ALA A 112 12.81 19.40 -9.32
N LEU A 113 13.31 18.26 -8.83
CA LEU A 113 14.09 18.18 -7.60
C LEU A 113 15.57 18.54 -7.83
N THR A 114 16.15 19.18 -6.82
CA THR A 114 17.61 19.25 -6.69
C THR A 114 18.20 17.87 -6.38
N ALA A 115 19.50 17.70 -6.59
CA ALA A 115 20.18 16.43 -6.31
C ALA A 115 20.05 16.01 -4.83
N ASP A 116 20.09 16.97 -3.91
CA ASP A 116 19.96 16.71 -2.47
C ASP A 116 18.53 16.28 -2.11
N GLU A 117 17.51 16.96 -2.67
CA GLU A 117 16.10 16.57 -2.47
C GLU A 117 15.81 15.18 -3.05
N ALA A 118 16.31 14.90 -4.26
CA ALA A 118 16.17 13.59 -4.87
C ALA A 118 16.84 12.49 -4.03
N ALA A 119 18.02 12.76 -3.44
CA ALA A 119 18.68 11.81 -2.54
C ALA A 119 17.87 11.56 -1.26
N VAL A 120 17.29 12.61 -0.66
CA VAL A 120 16.40 12.47 0.50
C VAL A 120 15.16 11.65 0.15
N HIS A 121 14.51 11.95 -0.97
CA HIS A 121 13.33 11.22 -1.44
C HIS A 121 13.66 9.75 -1.69
N ARG A 122 14.79 9.49 -2.36
CA ARG A 122 15.25 8.13 -2.66
C ARG A 122 15.46 7.32 -1.38
N ASN A 123 16.10 7.90 -0.37
CA ASN A 123 16.35 7.23 0.90
C ASN A 123 15.05 6.91 1.66
N LEU A 124 14.09 7.84 1.65
CA LEU A 124 12.78 7.65 2.28
C LEU A 124 11.97 6.56 1.58
N GLU A 125 11.87 6.62 0.25
CA GLU A 125 11.14 5.62 -0.54
C GLU A 125 11.79 4.24 -0.43
N GLN A 126 13.13 4.17 -0.51
CA GLN A 126 13.86 2.92 -0.30
C GLN A 126 13.59 2.32 1.09
N GLY A 127 13.67 3.14 2.14
CA GLY A 127 13.40 2.73 3.51
C GLY A 127 11.99 2.18 3.67
N ALA A 128 10.97 2.93 3.22
CA ALA A 128 9.58 2.52 3.32
C ALA A 128 9.29 1.25 2.50
N LEU A 129 9.77 1.17 1.25
CA LEU A 129 9.55 0.02 0.39
C LEU A 129 10.28 -1.24 0.87
N SER A 130 11.40 -1.09 1.60
CA SER A 130 12.11 -2.22 2.20
C SER A 130 11.27 -2.99 3.23
N LEU A 131 10.25 -2.34 3.82
CA LEU A 131 9.32 -2.93 4.79
C LEU A 131 8.13 -3.66 4.13
N MET A 132 7.96 -3.53 2.82
CA MET A 132 6.78 -4.06 2.10
C MET A 132 6.93 -5.53 1.75
N ARG A 133 5.99 -6.41 2.12
CA ARG A 133 6.06 -7.81 1.69
C ARG A 133 5.99 -7.95 0.18
N ARG A 134 5.15 -7.15 -0.46
CA ARG A 134 5.02 -7.05 -1.92
C ARG A 134 4.87 -5.59 -2.32
N ILE A 135 5.31 -5.28 -3.53
CA ILE A 135 5.10 -3.98 -4.17
C ILE A 135 4.39 -4.25 -5.49
N VAL A 136 3.31 -3.54 -5.73
CA VAL A 136 2.45 -3.75 -6.89
C VAL A 136 2.52 -2.50 -7.74
N VAL A 137 2.91 -2.69 -8.99
CA VAL A 137 3.17 -1.61 -9.96
C VAL A 137 2.31 -1.80 -11.21
N PRO A 138 1.93 -0.72 -11.91
CA PRO A 138 1.10 -0.81 -13.10
C PRO A 138 1.83 -1.36 -14.33
N ASP A 139 3.15 -1.17 -14.42
CA ASP A 139 3.94 -1.44 -15.62
C ASP A 139 5.41 -1.82 -15.32
N GLU A 140 6.16 -2.11 -16.38
CA GLU A 140 7.58 -2.50 -16.31
C GLU A 140 8.50 -1.34 -15.94
N GLU A 141 8.15 -0.12 -16.34
CA GLU A 141 8.97 1.06 -16.09
C GLU A 141 9.05 1.34 -14.59
N THR A 142 7.88 1.35 -13.93
CA THR A 142 7.81 1.50 -12.47
C THR A 142 8.41 0.29 -11.75
N ALA A 143 8.29 -0.93 -12.30
CA ALA A 143 8.94 -2.12 -11.74
C ALA A 143 10.47 -1.94 -11.69
N ALA A 144 11.09 -1.57 -12.82
CA ALA A 144 12.52 -1.35 -12.92
C ALA A 144 13.00 -0.22 -11.97
N ALA A 145 12.20 0.84 -11.83
CA ALA A 145 12.50 1.94 -10.91
C ALA A 145 12.49 1.48 -9.45
N VAL A 146 11.54 0.64 -9.06
CA VAL A 146 11.46 0.03 -7.72
C VAL A 146 12.64 -0.92 -7.47
N GLU A 147 13.01 -1.74 -8.46
CA GLU A 147 14.18 -2.62 -8.37
C GLU A 147 15.50 -1.84 -8.24
N ALA A 148 15.60 -0.66 -8.88
CA ALA A 148 16.75 0.23 -8.74
C ALA A 148 16.91 0.83 -7.32
N LEU A 149 15.90 0.69 -6.46
CA LEU A 149 15.99 0.96 -5.01
C LEU A 149 16.48 -0.25 -4.21
N GLY A 150 16.84 -1.36 -4.86
CA GLY A 150 17.34 -2.57 -4.21
C GLY A 150 16.23 -3.48 -3.66
N VAL A 151 14.98 -3.28 -4.08
CA VAL A 151 13.91 -4.24 -3.80
C VAL A 151 14.13 -5.49 -4.66
N GLN A 152 14.00 -6.66 -4.04
CA GLN A 152 14.15 -7.93 -4.75
C GLN A 152 13.04 -8.11 -5.80
N PRO A 153 13.36 -8.54 -7.04
CA PRO A 153 12.39 -8.69 -8.11
C PRO A 153 11.20 -9.60 -7.77
N ASP A 154 11.42 -10.62 -6.93
CA ASP A 154 10.35 -11.51 -6.48
C ASP A 154 9.30 -10.80 -5.61
N ARG A 155 9.63 -9.66 -4.99
CA ARG A 155 8.70 -8.83 -4.23
C ARG A 155 7.90 -7.86 -5.11
N VAL A 156 8.29 -7.66 -6.37
CA VAL A 156 7.63 -6.73 -7.29
C VAL A 156 6.65 -7.50 -8.17
N LEU A 157 5.41 -7.01 -8.23
CA LEU A 157 4.31 -7.64 -8.95
C LEU A 157 3.67 -6.62 -9.86
N ARG A 158 3.41 -7.02 -11.11
CA ARG A 158 2.71 -6.17 -12.07
C ARG A 158 1.22 -6.49 -12.05
N ALA A 159 0.40 -5.46 -11.84
CA ALA A 159 -1.05 -5.57 -11.89
C ALA A 159 -1.65 -4.27 -12.42
N ALA A 160 -2.41 -4.36 -13.51
CA ALA A 160 -3.21 -3.24 -13.95
C ALA A 160 -4.37 -3.00 -12.96
N ALA A 161 -4.80 -1.75 -12.81
CA ALA A 161 -5.99 -1.40 -12.03
C ALA A 161 -7.28 -1.71 -12.82
N ASP A 162 -7.47 -3.00 -13.13
CA ASP A 162 -8.62 -3.59 -13.80
C ASP A 162 -9.06 -4.88 -13.08
N GLY A 163 -10.08 -5.56 -13.63
CA GLY A 163 -10.60 -6.78 -13.04
C GLY A 163 -9.58 -7.92 -12.95
N GLY A 164 -8.63 -8.00 -13.90
CA GLY A 164 -7.59 -9.03 -13.89
C GLY A 164 -6.57 -8.80 -12.78
N GLY A 165 -6.11 -7.55 -12.63
CA GLY A 165 -5.22 -7.18 -11.53
C GLY A 165 -5.89 -7.32 -10.15
N ALA A 166 -7.18 -7.00 -10.04
CA ALA A 166 -7.93 -7.18 -8.79
C ALA A 166 -8.03 -8.65 -8.34
N VAL A 167 -8.22 -9.58 -9.28
CA VAL A 167 -8.24 -11.02 -8.97
C VAL A 167 -6.87 -11.49 -8.49
N LEU A 168 -5.80 -11.09 -9.20
CA LEU A 168 -4.43 -11.37 -8.78
C LEU A 168 -4.16 -10.87 -7.35
N MET A 169 -4.57 -9.64 -7.05
CA MET A 169 -4.41 -9.02 -5.74
C MET A 169 -5.22 -9.71 -4.64
N THR A 170 -6.40 -10.24 -4.95
CA THR A 170 -7.22 -10.98 -3.97
C THR A 170 -6.54 -12.28 -3.55
N VAL A 171 -5.88 -12.97 -4.48
CA VAL A 171 -5.08 -14.17 -4.19
C VAL A 171 -3.80 -13.82 -3.43
N LEU A 172 -3.13 -12.74 -3.81
CA LEU A 172 -1.86 -12.32 -3.18
C LEU A 172 -2.05 -11.78 -1.76
N ALA A 173 -3.12 -11.03 -1.53
CA ALA A 173 -3.46 -10.63 -0.19
C ALA A 173 -3.83 -11.83 0.69
N ALA A 174 -4.12 -13.01 0.12
CA ALA A 174 -4.36 -14.24 0.87
C ALA A 174 -3.07 -14.90 1.42
N LEU A 175 -1.89 -14.57 0.87
CA LEU A 175 -0.57 -15.14 1.16
C LEU A 175 0.21 -14.34 2.22
#